data_AF-A0A1E3LZX7-F1
#
_entry.id   AF-A0A1E3LZX7-F1
#
_cell.length_a   1.000
_cell.length_b   1.000
_cell.length_c   1.000
_cell.angle_alpha   90.00
_cell.angle_beta   90.00
_cell.angle_gamma   90.00
#
_symmetry.space_group_name_H-M   'P 1'
#
loop_
_entity.id
_entity.type
_entity.pdbx_description
1 polymer ?
#
loop_
_entity_poly.entity_id
_entity_poly.type
_entity_poly.pdbx_seq_one_letter_code
_entity_poly.pdbx_strand_id
1 'polypeptide(L)'
;MADTPLPAGEYAIVEVLGHRTIIGRVEEVERFGAKLMSIQPLFNGELLAAVMIGGSSIYQFTPCTAEVAMKRQATDDWQLPTSIRATLPESALPAPEFNPAFLSDEEDDGDQYF
;
A
#
# COMPACT_ATOMS: atom_id res chain seq x y z
N MET A 1 -10.89 -6.74 -12.84
CA MET A 1 -9.46 -6.60 -12.48
C MET A 1 -8.83 -7.97 -12.64
N ALA A 2 -7.70 -8.06 -13.32
CA ALA A 2 -7.08 -9.35 -13.65
C ALA A 2 -6.80 -10.13 -12.36
N ASP A 3 -7.42 -11.29 -12.23
CA ASP A 3 -7.22 -12.26 -11.15
C ASP A 3 -5.86 -12.95 -11.34
N THR A 4 -4.79 -12.16 -11.36
CA THR A 4 -3.43 -12.69 -11.46
C THR A 4 -3.02 -13.08 -10.05
N PRO A 5 -2.78 -14.38 -9.78
CA PRO A 5 -2.35 -14.80 -8.47
C PRO A 5 -1.04 -14.11 -8.11
N LEU A 6 -0.95 -13.65 -6.87
CA LEU A 6 0.28 -13.05 -6.35
C LEU A 6 1.45 -14.04 -6.51
N PRO A 7 2.67 -13.55 -6.81
CA PRO A 7 3.83 -14.41 -6.99
C PRO A 7 4.09 -15.32 -5.78
N ALA A 8 4.59 -16.52 -6.03
CA ALA A 8 5.00 -17.42 -4.95
C ALA A 8 6.15 -16.80 -4.13
N GLY A 9 6.12 -16.99 -2.82
CA GLY A 9 7.14 -16.49 -1.90
C GLY A 9 6.67 -16.46 -0.46
N GLU A 10 7.51 -15.95 0.42
CA GLU A 10 7.16 -15.71 1.81
C GLU A 10 6.41 -14.39 1.93
N TYR A 11 5.30 -14.38 2.67
CA TYR A 11 4.51 -13.20 2.97
C TYR A 11 4.47 -13.00 4.47
N ALA A 12 4.43 -11.74 4.88
CA ALA A 12 4.34 -11.39 6.28
C ALA A 12 3.62 -10.06 6.50
N ILE A 13 3.06 -9.93 7.70
CA ILE A 13 2.72 -8.65 8.31
C ILE A 13 3.92 -8.28 9.18
N VAL A 14 4.58 -7.18 8.87
CA VAL A 14 5.80 -6.73 9.52
C VAL A 14 5.53 -5.43 10.26
N GLU A 15 5.80 -5.43 11.56
CA GLU A 15 5.78 -4.23 12.38
C GLU A 15 7.20 -3.70 12.53
N VAL A 16 7.44 -2.49 12.02
CA VAL A 16 8.73 -1.81 12.06
C VAL A 16 8.69 -0.78 13.18
N LEU A 17 9.61 -0.92 14.14
CA LEU A 17 9.75 -0.03 15.31
C LEU A 17 8.45 0.19 16.10
N GLY A 18 7.49 -0.72 16.01
CA GLY A 18 6.21 -0.69 16.74
C GLY A 18 5.20 0.39 16.32
N HIS A 19 5.45 1.13 15.22
CA HIS A 19 4.55 2.21 14.78
C HIS A 19 4.25 2.20 13.28
N ARG A 20 4.92 1.33 12.52
CA ARG A 20 4.70 1.17 11.08
C ARG A 20 4.41 -0.28 10.78
N THR A 21 3.29 -0.54 10.11
CA THR A 21 2.96 -1.88 9.62
C THR A 21 3.15 -1.92 8.12
N ILE A 22 3.89 -2.90 7.62
CA ILE A 22 4.10 -3.14 6.20
C ILE A 22 3.70 -4.59 5.94
N ILE A 23 2.84 -4.79 4.96
CA ILE A 23 2.32 -6.10 4.58
C ILE A 23 2.80 -6.37 3.16
N GLY A 24 3.39 -7.53 2.92
CA GLY A 24 4.00 -7.78 1.62
C GLY A 24 4.77 -9.08 1.53
N ARG A 25 5.38 -9.25 0.37
CA ARG A 25 6.31 -10.36 0.11
C ARG A 25 7.68 -10.02 0.68
N VAL A 26 8.29 -10.97 1.37
CA VAL A 26 9.54 -10.77 2.10
C VAL A 26 10.63 -11.74 1.66
N GLU A 27 11.88 -11.32 1.80
CA GLU A 27 13.07 -12.13 1.59
C GLU A 27 14.24 -11.59 2.45
N GLU A 28 15.15 -12.47 2.87
CA GLU A 28 16.42 -12.06 3.48
C GLU A 28 17.39 -11.67 2.36
N VAL A 29 18.01 -10.49 2.47
CA VAL A 29 19.02 -9.99 1.52
C VAL A 29 20.22 -9.41 2.24
N GLU A 30 21.35 -9.37 1.56
CA GLU A 30 22.54 -8.65 2.03
C GLU A 30 22.82 -7.47 1.09
N ARG A 31 22.90 -6.26 1.63
CA ARG A 31 23.30 -5.06 0.88
C ARG A 31 24.22 -4.21 1.73
N PHE A 32 25.25 -3.65 1.09
CA PHE A 32 26.23 -2.77 1.76
C PHE A 32 26.90 -3.42 2.99
N GLY A 33 27.08 -4.75 2.97
CA GLY A 33 27.64 -5.51 4.09
C GLY A 33 26.70 -5.67 5.30
N ALA A 34 25.42 -5.34 5.15
CA ALA A 34 24.40 -5.52 6.18
C ALA A 34 23.33 -6.52 5.73
N LYS A 35 22.93 -7.42 6.64
CA LYS A 35 21.75 -8.26 6.47
C LYS A 35 20.49 -7.42 6.68
N LEU A 36 19.59 -7.48 5.71
CA LEU A 36 18.36 -6.71 5.65
C LEU A 36 17.21 -7.64 5.28
N MET A 37 16.00 -7.25 5.65
CA MET A 37 14.79 -7.80 5.05
C MET A 37 14.39 -6.89 3.89
N SER A 38 14.25 -7.46 2.71
CA SER A 38 13.58 -6.83 1.58
C SER A 38 12.10 -7.16 1.72
N ILE A 39 11.25 -6.13 1.77
CA ILE A 39 9.79 -6.28 1.75
C ILE A 39 9.25 -5.55 0.54
N GLN A 40 8.55 -6.25 -0.35
CA GLN A 40 7.75 -5.66 -1.43
C GLN A 40 6.35 -5.38 -0.86
N PRO A 41 6.00 -4.13 -0.52
CA PRO A 41 4.70 -3.81 0.06
C PRO A 41 3.58 -4.17 -0.92
N LEU A 42 2.50 -4.74 -0.42
CA LEU A 42 1.31 -5.03 -1.20
C LEU A 42 0.32 -3.85 -1.07
N PHE A 43 -0.12 -3.31 -2.20
CA PHE A 43 -1.07 -2.20 -2.24
C PHE A 43 -1.96 -2.33 -3.49
N ASN A 44 -3.28 -2.23 -3.32
CA ASN A 44 -4.27 -2.42 -4.39
C ASN A 44 -4.07 -3.69 -5.25
N GLY A 45 -3.55 -4.76 -4.64
CA GLY A 45 -3.29 -6.03 -5.33
C GLY A 45 -2.00 -6.08 -6.14
N GLU A 46 -1.19 -5.04 -6.08
CA GLU A 46 0.11 -4.97 -6.74
C GLU A 46 1.24 -4.95 -5.71
N LEU A 47 2.33 -5.65 -6.01
CA LEU A 47 3.56 -5.57 -5.23
C LEU A 47 4.34 -4.34 -5.66
N LEU A 48 4.54 -3.41 -4.73
CA LEU A 48 5.34 -2.21 -4.91
C LEU A 48 6.84 -2.53 -4.87
N ALA A 49 7.66 -1.51 -5.15
CA ALA A 49 9.10 -1.60 -5.05
C ALA A 49 9.56 -2.02 -3.65
N ALA A 50 10.60 -2.84 -3.59
CA ALA A 50 11.12 -3.37 -2.34
C ALA A 50 11.68 -2.26 -1.43
N VAL A 51 11.31 -2.32 -0.16
CA VAL A 51 11.86 -1.50 0.92
C VAL A 51 12.82 -2.36 1.74
N MET A 52 13.97 -1.81 2.07
CA MET A 52 14.98 -2.49 2.88
C MET A 52 14.79 -2.13 4.34
N ILE A 53 14.58 -3.13 5.20
CA ILE A 53 14.41 -2.98 6.64
C ILE A 53 15.59 -3.63 7.36
N GLY A 54 16.27 -2.88 8.22
CA GLY A 54 17.31 -3.44 9.09
C GLY A 54 16.70 -4.42 10.09
N GLY A 55 17.33 -5.57 10.31
CA GLY A 55 16.79 -6.62 11.19
C GLY A 55 16.49 -6.13 12.62
N SER A 56 17.32 -5.22 13.16
CA SER A 56 17.10 -4.61 14.48
C SER A 56 15.91 -3.64 14.55
N SER A 57 15.33 -3.26 13.40
CA SER A 57 14.14 -2.41 13.33
C SER A 57 12.83 -3.19 13.29
N ILE A 58 12.89 -4.52 13.17
CA ILE A 58 11.71 -5.38 13.16
C ILE A 58 11.24 -5.56 14.60
N TYR A 59 10.08 -4.98 14.92
CA TYR A 59 9.42 -5.17 16.21
C TYR A 59 8.71 -6.52 16.27
N GLN A 60 7.98 -6.85 15.20
CA GLN A 60 7.29 -8.12 15.06
C GLN A 60 7.28 -8.57 13.60
N PHE A 61 7.47 -9.88 13.39
CA PHE A 61 7.36 -10.53 12.10
C PHE A 61 6.28 -11.61 12.21
N THR A 62 5.17 -11.44 11.49
CA THR A 62 4.05 -12.39 11.50
C THR A 62 3.90 -13.02 10.12
N PRO A 63 4.43 -14.25 9.91
CA PRO A 63 4.28 -14.97 8.66
C PRO A 63 2.81 -15.17 8.31
N CYS A 64 2.46 -15.02 7.05
CA CYS A 64 1.10 -15.25 6.56
C CYS A 64 1.11 -15.76 5.12
N THR A 65 -0.05 -16.20 4.62
CA THR A 65 -0.20 -16.57 3.22
C THR A 65 -0.42 -15.33 2.34
N ALA A 66 -0.16 -15.45 1.04
CA ALA A 66 -0.44 -14.39 0.07
C ALA A 66 -1.91 -13.94 0.10
N GLU A 67 -2.85 -14.88 0.31
CA GLU A 67 -4.28 -14.60 0.45
C GLU A 67 -4.59 -13.73 1.68
N VAL A 68 -3.94 -13.99 2.81
CA VAL A 68 -4.10 -13.20 4.04
C VAL A 68 -3.49 -11.81 3.85
N ALA A 69 -2.31 -11.72 3.22
CA ALA A 69 -1.68 -10.44 2.88
C ALA A 69 -2.61 -9.59 2.00
N MET A 70 -3.21 -10.18 0.96
CA MET A 70 -4.14 -9.51 0.05
C MET A 70 -5.37 -8.96 0.76
N LYS A 71 -5.92 -9.69 1.73
CA LYS A 71 -7.08 -9.25 2.52
C LYS A 71 -6.74 -8.17 3.55
N ARG A 72 -5.48 -8.08 3.99
CA ARG A 72 -5.04 -7.19 5.07
C ARG A 72 -4.27 -5.97 4.59
N GLN A 73 -3.90 -5.91 3.31
CA GLN A 73 -3.14 -4.80 2.72
C GLN A 73 -3.79 -3.43 2.97
N ALA A 74 -2.99 -2.39 2.81
CA ALA A 74 -3.51 -1.02 2.79
C ALA A 74 -4.44 -0.81 1.59
N THR A 75 -5.58 -0.17 1.83
CA THR A 75 -6.56 0.21 0.80
C THR A 75 -6.38 1.65 0.37
N ASP A 76 -5.93 2.49 1.29
CA ASP A 76 -5.77 3.92 1.08
C ASP A 76 -4.30 4.30 1.14
N ASP A 77 -3.91 5.28 0.32
CA ASP A 77 -2.51 5.74 0.21
C ASP A 77 -1.95 6.30 1.52
N TRP A 78 -2.79 6.93 2.36
CA TRP A 78 -2.40 7.51 3.64
C TRP A 78 -2.03 6.46 4.71
N GLN A 79 -2.45 5.20 4.52
CA GLN A 79 -2.04 4.09 5.38
C GLN A 79 -0.60 3.66 5.09
N LEU A 80 -0.06 4.01 3.91
CA LEU A 80 1.32 3.71 3.56
C LEU A 80 2.27 4.68 4.26
N PRO A 81 3.43 4.21 4.75
CA PRO A 81 4.51 5.07 5.20
C PRO A 81 4.88 6.12 4.13
N THR A 82 5.14 7.35 4.56
CA THR A 82 5.41 8.50 3.67
C THR A 82 6.47 8.21 2.61
N SER A 83 7.53 7.48 2.97
CA SER A 83 8.61 7.11 2.05
C SER A 83 8.15 6.15 0.94
N ILE A 84 7.21 5.25 1.22
CA ILE A 84 6.63 4.31 0.24
C ILE A 84 5.67 5.08 -0.67
N ARG A 85 4.80 5.90 -0.07
CA ARG A 85 3.85 6.74 -0.81
C ARG A 85 4.55 7.65 -1.82
N ALA A 86 5.70 8.21 -1.47
CA ALA A 86 6.51 9.07 -2.35
C ALA A 86 7.06 8.34 -3.59
N THR A 87 7.05 7.00 -3.60
CA THR A 87 7.56 6.17 -4.70
C THR A 87 6.46 5.34 -5.38
N LEU A 88 5.18 5.66 -5.12
CA LEU A 88 4.08 4.98 -5.79
C LEU A 88 4.15 5.20 -7.31
N PRO A 89 4.02 4.13 -8.11
CA PRO A 89 3.85 4.29 -9.55
C PRO A 89 2.51 4.96 -9.85
N GLU A 90 2.45 5.74 -10.93
CA GLU A 90 1.20 6.42 -11.35
C GLU A 90 0.05 5.44 -11.57
N SER A 91 0.34 4.20 -11.97
CA SER A 91 -0.65 3.13 -12.15
C SER A 91 -1.34 2.69 -10.86
N ALA A 92 -0.68 2.85 -9.71
CA ALA A 92 -1.21 2.44 -8.41
C ALA A 92 -1.96 3.56 -7.68
N LEU A 93 -1.90 4.80 -8.18
CA LEU A 93 -2.67 5.91 -7.63
C LEU A 93 -4.15 5.75 -8.01
N PRO A 94 -5.10 5.99 -7.08
CA PRO A 94 -6.50 6.05 -7.44
C PRO A 94 -6.69 7.15 -8.49
N ALA A 95 -7.34 6.82 -9.61
CA ALA A 95 -7.69 7.82 -10.61
C ALA A 95 -8.55 8.90 -9.92
N PRO A 96 -8.27 10.20 -10.14
CA PRO A 96 -9.13 11.24 -9.60
C PRO A 96 -10.55 11.01 -10.11
N GLU A 97 -11.53 10.97 -9.19
CA GLU A 97 -12.93 10.94 -9.57
C GLU A 97 -13.22 12.24 -10.33
N PHE A 98 -13.46 12.11 -11.63
CA PHE A 98 -13.91 13.24 -12.44
C PHE A 98 -15.37 13.50 -12.11
N ASN A 99 -15.60 14.41 -11.16
CA ASN A 99 -16.92 14.97 -10.89
C ASN A 99 -17.02 16.37 -11.50
N PRO A 100 -17.50 16.51 -12.74
CA PRO A 100 -17.66 17.80 -13.37
C PRO A 100 -18.76 18.61 -12.68
N ALA A 101 -18.38 19.65 -11.94
CA ALA A 101 -19.30 20.60 -11.30
C ALA A 101 -20.24 21.32 -12.29
N PHE A 102 -20.03 21.21 -13.60
CA PHE A 102 -20.92 21.74 -14.63
C PHE A 102 -22.03 20.76 -15.06
N LEU A 103 -21.98 19.50 -14.59
CA LEU A 103 -23.04 18.50 -14.78
C LEU A 103 -23.86 18.26 -13.50
N SER A 104 -23.51 18.91 -12.38
CA SER A 104 -24.41 18.95 -11.24
C SER A 104 -25.56 19.88 -11.59
N ASP A 105 -26.71 19.30 -11.93
CA ASP A 105 -28.02 19.96 -11.96
C ASP A 105 -28.42 20.37 -10.52
N GLU A 106 -27.59 21.18 -9.87
CA GLU A 106 -28.08 22.03 -8.78
C GLU A 106 -28.92 23.11 -9.48
N GLU A 107 -30.20 22.80 -9.68
CA GLU A 107 -31.20 23.81 -9.98
C GLU A 107 -31.05 24.91 -8.93
N ASP A 108 -30.60 26.08 -9.38
CA ASP A 108 -30.61 27.33 -8.64
C ASP A 108 -32.08 27.60 -8.29
N ASP A 109 -32.52 27.09 -7.14
CA ASP A 109 -33.81 27.37 -6.52
C ASP A 109 -33.80 28.86 -6.14
N GLY A 110 -34.04 29.68 -7.16
CA GLY A 110 -34.02 31.12 -7.10
C GLY A 110 -34.90 31.61 -5.96
N ASP A 111 -34.31 32.50 -5.15
CA ASP A 111 -34.92 33.21 -4.05
C ASP A 111 -36.39 33.62 -4.35
N GLN A 112 -37.35 32.90 -3.77
CA GLN A 112 -38.73 33.37 -3.69
C GLN A 112 -38.83 34.41 -2.57
N TYR A 113 -38.48 35.65 -2.89
CA TYR A 113 -38.91 36.82 -2.10
C TYR A 113 -40.38 37.10 -2.38
N PHE A 114 -41.29 36.60 -1.53
CA PHE A 114 -42.61 37.20 -1.27
C PHE A 114 -43.07 36.93 0.17
#